data_AF-A0A920V0D2-F1
#
_entry.id   AF-A0A920V0D2-F1
#
_cell.length_a   1.000
_cell.length_b   1.000
_cell.length_c   1.000
_cell.angle_alpha   90.00
_cell.angle_beta   90.00
_cell.angle_gamma   90.00
#
_symmetry.space_group_name_H-M   'P 1'
#
loop_
_entity.id
_entity.type
_entity.pdbx_description
1 polymer ?
#
loop_
_entity_poly.entity_id
_entity_poly.type
_entity_poly.pdbx_seq_one_letter_code
_entity_poly.pdbx_strand_id
1 'polypeptide(L)'
;MSACWVPAGEPRKGELSFTDGIFLGLDLPVRISGDHHDTPGCLLVGPAGVVELESGLIRAMRHVHMGPEDLAHYGVEAGESMQLRIESAGCTTVLEDMVVRAGGGHPAGGTHRHRRGERREPVGGREGGVAEGEPVCLPRVT
;
A
#
# COMPACT_ATOMS: atom_id res chain seq x y z
N MET A 1 8.95 13.04 -6.07
CA MET A 1 7.52 13.29 -6.30
C MET A 1 6.99 12.22 -7.23
N SER A 2 6.20 11.27 -6.74
CA SER A 2 5.45 10.35 -7.60
C SER A 2 4.03 10.90 -7.68
N ALA A 3 3.73 11.69 -8.70
CA ALA A 3 2.35 12.08 -8.98
C ALA A 3 1.67 10.90 -9.66
N CYS A 4 0.70 10.26 -9.00
CA CYS A 4 -0.12 9.24 -9.65
C CYS A 4 -0.91 9.90 -10.79
N TRP A 5 -0.56 9.53 -12.02
CA TRP A 5 -1.25 9.99 -13.22
C TRP A 5 -2.63 9.33 -13.28
N VAL A 6 -3.69 10.13 -13.18
CA VAL A 6 -5.08 9.66 -13.26
C VAL A 6 -5.55 9.77 -14.72
N PRO A 7 -6.16 8.72 -15.31
CA PRO A 7 -6.75 8.78 -16.65
C PRO A 7 -7.79 9.89 -16.78
N ALA A 8 -7.96 10.42 -18.00
CA ALA A 8 -8.99 11.43 -18.26
C ALA A 8 -10.40 10.88 -17.94
N GLY A 9 -11.13 11.54 -17.04
CA GLY A 9 -12.50 11.19 -16.64
C GLY A 9 -12.66 10.77 -15.18
N GLU A 10 -11.57 10.48 -14.47
CA GLU A 10 -11.59 10.21 -13.03
C GLU A 10 -11.31 11.49 -12.21
N PRO A 11 -11.81 11.57 -10.96
CA PRO A 11 -11.49 12.67 -10.06
C PRO A 11 -9.97 12.75 -9.85
N ARG A 12 -9.42 13.93 -10.13
CA ARG A 12 -7.99 14.20 -10.02
C ARG A 12 -7.60 14.19 -8.54
N LYS A 13 -6.58 13.41 -8.20
CA LYS A 13 -6.09 13.21 -6.83
C LYS A 13 -4.56 13.24 -6.79
N GLY A 14 -4.03 13.53 -5.61
CA GLY A 14 -2.59 13.50 -5.35
C GLY A 14 -2.27 12.69 -4.11
N GLU A 15 -1.33 11.77 -4.24
CA GLU A 15 -0.77 11.03 -3.11
C GLU A 15 0.64 11.55 -2.86
N LEU A 16 0.85 12.13 -1.69
CA LEU A 16 2.10 12.82 -1.33
C LEU A 16 2.74 12.16 -0.11
N SER A 17 4.06 12.23 -0.05
CA SER A 17 4.80 11.77 1.13
C SER A 17 4.61 12.74 2.30
N PHE A 18 4.92 12.27 3.51
CA PHE A 18 4.95 13.14 4.69
C PHE A 18 5.91 14.32 4.50
N THR A 19 7.06 14.08 3.88
CA THR A 19 8.07 15.12 3.61
C THR A 19 7.61 16.14 2.57
N ASP A 20 6.82 15.71 1.57
CA ASP A 20 6.21 16.64 0.61
C ASP A 20 5.20 17.57 1.30
N GLY A 21 4.39 17.05 2.23
CA GLY A 21 3.45 17.85 3.02
C GLY A 21 4.16 18.94 3.83
N ILE A 22 5.26 18.59 4.51
CA ILE A 22 6.09 19.57 5.24
C ILE A 22 6.64 20.63 4.29
N PHE A 23 7.19 20.23 3.15
CA PHE A 23 7.78 21.14 2.18
C PHE A 23 6.76 22.13 1.61
N LEU A 24 5.54 21.66 1.37
CA LEU A 24 4.44 22.47 0.82
C LEU A 24 3.66 23.26 1.89
N GLY A 25 3.93 23.03 3.17
CA GLY A 25 3.16 23.62 4.27
C GLY A 25 1.72 23.09 4.34
N LEU A 26 1.48 21.86 3.88
CA LEU A 26 0.17 21.21 3.86
C LEU A 26 0.11 20.14 4.95
N ASP A 27 -0.94 20.18 5.77
CA ASP A 27 -1.27 19.07 6.66
C ASP A 27 -2.13 18.04 5.90
N LEU A 28 -1.50 16.92 5.54
CA LEU A 28 -2.08 15.90 4.68
C LEU A 28 -2.58 14.72 5.52
N PRO A 29 -3.89 14.38 5.48
CA PRO A 29 -4.43 13.25 6.24
C PRO A 29 -3.96 11.91 5.66
N VAL A 30 -3.80 10.90 6.53
CA VAL A 30 -3.55 9.51 6.10
C VAL A 30 -4.85 8.85 5.71
N ARG A 31 -5.01 8.48 4.44
CA ARG A 31 -6.25 7.89 3.93
C ARG A 31 -5.99 6.72 3.00
N ILE A 32 -6.96 5.82 2.91
CA ILE A 32 -6.95 4.76 1.90
C ILE A 32 -7.18 5.40 0.52
N SER A 33 -6.50 4.91 -0.52
CA SER A 33 -6.70 5.47 -1.87
C SER A 33 -8.16 5.31 -2.30
N GLY A 34 -8.81 6.43 -2.62
CA GLY A 34 -10.24 6.55 -2.90
C GLY A 34 -11.01 7.36 -1.84
N ASP A 35 -10.50 7.49 -0.62
CA ASP A 35 -11.09 8.36 0.40
C ASP A 35 -10.44 9.76 0.36
N HIS A 36 -11.21 10.71 -0.16
CA HIS A 36 -10.78 12.09 -0.40
C HIS A 36 -11.67 13.12 0.30
N HIS A 37 -12.56 12.68 1.20
CA HIS A 37 -13.46 13.58 1.90
C HIS A 37 -12.68 14.47 2.89
N ASP A 38 -13.01 15.77 2.92
CA ASP A 38 -12.34 16.81 3.72
C ASP A 38 -10.82 16.81 3.58
N THR A 39 -10.33 16.69 2.34
CA THR A 39 -8.90 16.72 2.06
C THR A 39 -8.49 18.05 1.44
N PRO A 40 -7.27 18.54 1.73
CA PRO A 40 -6.76 19.74 1.12
C PRO A 40 -6.64 19.57 -0.41
N GLY A 41 -6.76 20.69 -1.09
CA GLY A 41 -6.53 20.84 -2.52
C GLY A 41 -5.13 21.33 -2.87
N CYS A 42 -4.87 21.53 -4.16
CA CYS A 42 -3.69 22.25 -4.65
C CYS A 42 -3.86 22.75 -6.08
N LEU A 43 -2.92 23.58 -6.51
CA LEU A 43 -2.74 23.91 -7.93
C LEU A 43 -1.77 22.93 -8.57
N LEU A 44 -2.26 22.16 -9.54
CA LEU A 44 -1.44 21.32 -10.39
C LEU A 44 -0.98 22.14 -11.61
N VAL A 45 0.30 22.50 -11.63
CA VAL A 45 0.92 23.28 -12.70
C VAL A 45 1.70 22.35 -13.63
N GLY A 46 1.36 22.37 -14.92
CA GLY A 46 2.05 21.63 -15.96
C GLY A 46 2.35 22.51 -17.18
N PRO A 47 3.11 22.00 -18.17
CA PRO A 47 3.47 22.76 -19.36
C PRO A 47 2.27 23.17 -20.22
N ALA A 48 1.14 22.46 -20.09
CA ALA A 48 -0.11 22.73 -20.81
C ALA A 48 -1.08 23.66 -20.05
N GLY A 49 -0.72 24.13 -18.85
CA GLY A 49 -1.56 25.02 -18.05
C GLY A 49 -1.63 24.64 -16.57
N VAL A 50 -2.63 25.20 -15.90
CA VAL A 50 -2.86 25.02 -14.46
C VAL A 50 -4.25 24.42 -14.24
N VAL A 51 -4.33 23.47 -13.32
CA VAL A 51 -5.59 22.89 -12.85
C VAL A 51 -5.68 23.10 -11.35
N GLU A 52 -6.78 23.69 -10.88
CA GLU A 52 -7.09 23.79 -9.47
C GLU A 52 -7.82 22.53 -8.99
N LEU A 53 -7.31 21.94 -7.91
CA LEU A 53 -7.95 20.88 -7.15
C LEU A 53 -8.45 21.51 -5.86
N GLU A 54 -9.77 21.52 -5.65
CA GLU A 54 -10.36 22.00 -4.40
C GLU A 54 -10.14 21.00 -3.24
N SER A 55 -10.01 19.72 -3.57
CA SER A 55 -9.73 18.61 -2.65
C SER A 55 -9.02 17.47 -3.40
N GLY A 56 -8.52 16.48 -2.66
CA GLY A 56 -7.98 15.25 -3.24
C GLY A 56 -6.53 14.92 -2.84
N LEU A 57 -5.90 15.70 -1.97
CA LEU A 57 -4.54 15.40 -1.49
C LEU A 57 -4.54 14.57 -0.21
N ILE A 58 -3.82 13.46 -0.24
CA ILE A 58 -3.68 12.55 0.90
C ILE A 58 -2.24 12.07 1.06
N ARG A 59 -1.91 11.61 2.27
CA ARG A 59 -0.82 10.66 2.49
C ARG A 59 -1.38 9.24 2.35
N ALA A 60 -0.83 8.47 1.41
CA ALA A 60 -1.33 7.12 1.15
C ALA A 60 -1.19 6.22 2.39
N MET A 61 -2.31 5.67 2.86
CA MET A 61 -2.33 4.65 3.91
C MET A 61 -1.78 3.33 3.36
N ARG A 62 -0.89 2.69 4.12
CA ARG A 62 -0.40 1.34 3.81
C ARG A 62 -1.55 0.35 3.73
N HIS A 63 -1.55 -0.47 2.70
CA HIS A 63 -2.54 -1.52 2.48
C HIS A 63 -1.95 -2.61 1.60
N VAL A 64 -2.56 -3.79 1.63
CA VAL A 64 -2.15 -4.93 0.80
C VAL A 64 -3.26 -5.27 -0.17
N HIS A 65 -2.90 -5.53 -1.42
CA HIS A 65 -3.79 -6.13 -2.39
C HIS A 65 -3.61 -7.64 -2.35
N MET A 66 -4.73 -8.37 -2.23
CA MET A 66 -4.73 -9.83 -2.19
C MET A 66 -5.72 -10.41 -3.20
N GLY A 67 -5.31 -11.48 -3.85
CA GLY A 67 -6.20 -12.31 -4.65
C GLY A 67 -7.06 -13.21 -3.77
N PRO A 68 -8.14 -13.82 -4.31
CA PRO A 68 -9.01 -14.72 -3.56
C PRO A 68 -8.27 -15.90 -2.91
N GLU A 69 -7.23 -16.42 -3.58
CA GLU A 69 -6.39 -17.50 -3.06
C GLU A 69 -5.56 -17.07 -1.85
N ASP A 70 -4.97 -15.87 -1.88
CA ASP A 70 -4.21 -15.32 -0.75
C ASP A 70 -5.12 -15.01 0.44
N LEU A 71 -6.30 -14.43 0.19
CA LEU A 71 -7.31 -14.17 1.23
C LEU A 71 -7.68 -15.46 1.96
N ALA A 72 -7.93 -16.54 1.21
CA ALA A 72 -8.23 -17.86 1.77
C ALA A 72 -7.04 -18.46 2.52
N HIS A 73 -5.82 -18.32 1.97
CA HIS A 73 -4.59 -18.84 2.58
C HIS A 73 -4.31 -18.20 3.95
N TYR A 74 -4.47 -16.88 4.04
CA TYR A 74 -4.23 -16.11 5.27
C TYR A 74 -5.45 -16.03 6.19
N GLY A 75 -6.61 -16.51 5.75
CA GLY A 75 -7.86 -16.47 6.51
C GLY A 75 -8.32 -15.04 6.82
N VAL A 76 -8.14 -14.11 5.88
CA VAL A 76 -8.51 -12.70 6.00
C VAL A 76 -9.52 -12.28 4.94
N GLU A 77 -10.32 -11.27 5.25
CA GLU A 77 -11.31 -10.68 4.36
C GLU A 77 -10.94 -9.25 3.95
N ALA A 78 -11.59 -8.75 2.89
CA ALA A 78 -11.39 -7.36 2.47
C ALA A 78 -11.89 -6.38 3.54
N GLY A 79 -11.09 -5.37 3.84
CA GLY A 79 -11.37 -4.37 4.88
C GLY A 79 -10.80 -4.73 6.25
N GLU A 80 -10.35 -5.97 6.46
CA GLU A 80 -9.65 -6.36 7.68
C GLU A 80 -8.22 -5.80 7.73
N SER A 81 -7.61 -5.82 8.92
CA SER A 81 -6.24 -5.39 9.15
C SER A 81 -5.30 -6.57 9.37
N MET A 82 -4.10 -6.49 8.81
CA MET A 82 -3.02 -7.45 9.04
C MET A 82 -1.69 -6.79 9.37
N GLN A 83 -0.76 -7.61 9.86
CA GLN A 83 0.62 -7.21 10.08
C GLN A 83 1.51 -7.86 9.02
N LEU A 84 2.48 -7.09 8.53
CA LEU A 84 3.53 -7.58 7.66
C LEU A 84 4.88 -7.52 8.38
N ARG A 85 5.47 -8.69 8.61
CA ARG A 85 6.82 -8.85 9.13
C ARG A 85 7.80 -9.09 7.98
N ILE A 86 8.83 -8.27 7.93
CA ILE A 86 9.95 -8.39 6.99
C ILE A 86 11.20 -8.71 7.81
N GLU A 87 11.68 -9.94 7.71
CA GLU A 87 12.85 -10.46 8.39
C GLU A 87 14.11 -10.16 7.59
N SER A 88 15.08 -9.53 8.24
CA SER A 88 16.40 -9.29 7.67
C SER A 88 17.48 -9.35 8.75
N ALA A 89 18.72 -9.61 8.34
CA ALA A 89 19.83 -9.91 9.26
C ALA A 89 20.17 -8.79 10.28
N GLY A 90 19.65 -7.58 10.09
CA GLY A 90 19.86 -6.48 11.04
C GLY A 90 18.78 -5.38 11.00
N CYS A 91 17.72 -5.56 10.22
CA CYS A 91 16.65 -4.57 10.04
C CYS A 91 15.30 -5.28 9.92
N THR A 92 15.00 -6.17 10.88
CA THR A 92 13.69 -6.81 10.92
C THR A 92 12.63 -5.76 11.25
N THR A 93 11.60 -5.65 10.42
CA THR A 93 10.56 -4.62 10.53
C THR A 93 9.19 -5.27 10.57
N VAL A 94 8.30 -4.75 11.42
CA VAL A 94 6.87 -5.13 11.42
C VAL A 94 6.06 -3.90 11.04
N LEU A 95 5.23 -4.05 10.01
CA LEU A 95 4.25 -3.08 9.57
C LEU A 95 2.88 -3.55 10.04
N GLU A 96 2.38 -2.95 11.12
CA GLU A 96 1.03 -3.22 11.63
C GLU A 96 -0.07 -2.57 10.75
N ASP A 97 -1.34 -2.58 11.16
CA ASP A 97 -2.47 -1.84 10.55
C ASP A 97 -2.52 -1.80 9.02
N MET A 98 -2.16 -2.88 8.33
CA MET A 98 -2.23 -2.93 6.89
C MET A 98 -3.61 -3.40 6.47
N VAL A 99 -4.42 -2.50 5.92
CA VAL A 99 -5.76 -2.82 5.43
C VAL A 99 -5.68 -3.76 4.24
N VAL A 100 -6.51 -4.80 4.23
CA VAL A 100 -6.60 -5.77 3.13
C VAL A 100 -7.58 -5.27 2.07
N ARG A 101 -7.14 -5.24 0.82
CA ARG A 101 -7.98 -4.93 -0.34
C ARG A 101 -8.06 -6.15 -1.26
N ALA A 102 -9.26 -6.69 -1.43
CA ALA A 102 -9.49 -7.70 -2.46
C ALA A 102 -9.26 -7.09 -3.86
N GLY A 103 -8.43 -7.74 -4.66
CA GLY A 103 -8.22 -7.40 -6.07
C GLY A 103 -8.87 -8.43 -6.98
N GLY A 104 -9.89 -8.05 -7.74
CA GLY A 104 -10.52 -8.90 -8.76
C GLY A 104 -10.11 -8.59 -10.21
N GLY A 105 -9.18 -7.65 -10.43
CA GLY A 105 -8.98 -7.02 -11.75
C GLY A 105 -7.56 -7.01 -12.30
N HIS A 106 -6.58 -7.61 -11.62
CA HIS A 106 -5.27 -7.86 -12.24
C HIS A 106 -5.21 -9.35 -12.59
N PRO A 107 -4.98 -9.74 -13.87
CA PRO A 107 -4.66 -11.12 -14.16
C PRO A 107 -3.47 -11.52 -13.31
N ALA A 108 -3.44 -12.77 -12.85
CA ALA A 108 -2.40 -13.38 -12.03
C ALA A 108 -1.00 -13.31 -12.71
N GLY A 109 -0.42 -12.12 -12.77
CA GLY A 109 0.78 -11.78 -13.55
C GLY A 109 1.77 -10.92 -12.76
N GLY A 110 1.58 -10.86 -11.45
CA GLY A 110 2.52 -10.31 -10.50
C GLY A 110 2.37 -11.07 -9.19
N THR A 111 2.45 -12.40 -9.23
CA THR A 111 2.70 -13.18 -8.02
C THR A 111 4.00 -12.63 -7.44
N HIS A 112 3.88 -11.74 -6.45
CA HIS A 112 4.93 -11.56 -5.46
C HIS A 112 5.00 -12.89 -4.73
N ARG A 113 5.69 -13.87 -5.36
CA ARG A 113 6.08 -15.13 -4.75
C ARG A 113 6.73 -14.72 -3.43
N HIS A 114 6.16 -15.15 -2.31
CA HIS A 114 6.63 -14.81 -0.97
C HIS A 114 8.15 -14.79 -0.96
N ARG A 115 8.74 -13.59 -0.86
CA ARG A 115 10.18 -13.49 -0.82
C ARG A 115 10.61 -14.06 0.51
N ARG A 116 11.64 -14.92 0.49
CA ARG A 116 12.22 -15.51 1.69
C ARG A 116 12.51 -14.40 2.70
N GLY A 117 11.77 -14.38 3.81
CA GLY A 117 11.84 -13.35 4.87
C GLY A 117 10.58 -12.49 5.05
N GLU A 118 9.55 -12.60 4.20
CA GLU A 118 8.28 -11.88 4.38
C GLU A 118 7.22 -12.80 5.01
N ARG A 119 6.66 -12.43 6.16
CA ARG A 119 5.52 -13.13 6.82
C ARG A 119 4.36 -12.17 7.03
N ARG A 120 3.14 -12.62 6.76
CA ARG A 120 1.91 -11.83 6.92
C ARG A 120 0.97 -12.58 7.83
N GLU A 121 0.42 -11.89 8.81
CA GLU A 121 -0.42 -12.49 9.85
C GLU A 121 -1.61 -11.55 10.16
N PRO A 122 -2.83 -12.07 10.38
CA PRO A 122 -3.97 -11.26 10.80
C PRO A 122 -3.74 -10.65 12.19
N VAL A 123 -4.24 -9.43 12.41
CA VAL A 123 -4.27 -8.83 13.76
C VAL A 123 -5.39 -9.51 14.56
N GLY A 124 -5.05 -10.25 15.63
CA GLY A 124 -6.05 -10.78 16.58
C GLY A 124 -6.21 -12.31 16.66
N GLY A 125 -5.27 -13.09 16.14
CA GLY A 125 -5.06 -14.50 16.52
C GLY A 125 -6.27 -15.43 16.39
N ARG A 126 -6.39 -16.10 15.25
CA ARG A 126 -6.76 -17.52 15.27
C ARG A 126 -5.46 -18.29 15.12
N GLU A 127 -5.03 -18.99 16.16
CA GLU A 127 -3.82 -19.82 16.10
C GLU A 127 -3.97 -20.84 14.97
N GLY A 128 -3.18 -20.67 13.90
CA GLY A 128 -3.28 -21.46 12.68
C GLY A 128 -2.01 -21.40 11.85
N GLY A 129 -0.96 -22.09 12.32
CA GLY A 129 0.11 -22.62 11.47
C GLY A 129 1.16 -21.63 10.97
N VAL A 130 2.35 -21.66 11.59
CA VAL A 130 3.56 -21.07 11.01
C VAL A 130 3.92 -21.84 9.73
N ALA A 131 3.78 -21.22 8.56
CA ALA A 131 4.25 -21.79 7.30
C ALA A 131 5.78 -21.61 7.19
N GLU A 132 6.53 -22.63 7.61
CA GLU A 132 7.97 -22.74 7.38
C GLU A 132 8.22 -23.29 5.96
N GLY A 133 8.83 -22.49 5.08
CA GLY A 133 9.27 -22.93 3.75
C GLY A 133 10.73 -23.38 3.74
N GLU A 134 11.02 -24.53 3.13
CA GLU A 134 12.36 -25.13 3.00
C GLU A 134 13.42 -24.20 2.35
N PRO A 135 14.71 -24.33 2.70
CA PRO A 135 15.75 -23.41 2.24
C PRO A 135 16.09 -23.62 0.76
N VAL A 136 15.88 -22.57 -0.05
CA VAL A 136 16.42 -22.47 -1.41
C VAL A 136 17.60 -21.49 -1.41
N CYS A 137 18.80 -21.99 -1.71
CA CYS A 137 19.99 -21.19 -1.97
C CYS A 137 19.85 -20.42 -3.30
N LEU A 138 19.95 -19.09 -3.27
CA LEU A 138 20.15 -18.25 -4.46
C LEU A 138 21.02 -17.02 -4.15
N PRO A 139 21.70 -16.44 -5.16
CA PRO A 139 23.12 -16.11 -5.08
C PRO A 139 23.43 -14.75 -4.44
N ARG A 140 24.61 -14.72 -3.82
CA ARG A 140 25.24 -13.54 -3.24
C ARG A 140 25.67 -12.60 -4.37
N VAL A 141 25.04 -11.44 -4.48
CA VAL A 141 25.55 -10.34 -5.30
C VAL A 141 26.25 -9.39 -4.34
N THR A 142 27.55 -9.19 -4.58
CA THR A 142 28.47 -8.31 -3.87
C THR A 142 28.06 -6.85 -3.96
#